data_AF-F5Z4D8-F1
#
_entry.id   AF-F5Z4D8-F1
#
_cell.length_a   1.000
_cell.length_b   1.000
_cell.length_c   1.000
_cell.angle_alpha   90.00
_cell.angle_beta   90.00
_cell.angle_gamma   90.00
#
_symmetry.space_group_name_H-M   'P 1'
#
loop_
_entity.id
_entity.type
_entity.pdbx_description
1 polymer ?
#
loop_
_entity_poly.entity_id
_entity_poly.type
_entity_poly.pdbx_seq_one_letter_code
_entity_poly.pdbx_strand_id
1 'polypeptide(L)'
;MIHGQLYQSKDSAVTSVIANIENNTLIIRLLNGDKRVKDERCVTTSQLEIYANVTADKGESVDIGSSESTEPLRFQQSDVNAKSKLGNLPREITLPNDRLLVCSPSPLLDQWLDGGAGSRISQMETKKPWLIASVLLVPLLLYVIFVQGMPWAAVKFANQVPYSIKSLASQHTLSALDYSMLEPSTLPNLQREQLMEGFDTVVKQGSGLGIENNVRVHFRDSNLIGPNAFALPDGTIVFTDDLVTLVDGDQALLDAILLHEIGHVAQNHSMQMVAESLFATLAISYFFGDLSGAIESFMGIGSSVVQNQYSQKHEWQADNFAIEQLKLMQRDPADFADVMRKLSNDNDQLGSENSWFQSHPSTKARIGNAEKHTLQ
;
A
#
# COMPACT_ATOMS: atom_id res chain seq x y z
N MET A 1 20.19 17.05 -43.64
CA MET A 1 19.69 18.29 -43.01
C MET A 1 18.97 17.92 -41.73
N ILE A 2 19.32 18.58 -40.63
CA ILE A 2 18.79 18.33 -39.29
C ILE A 2 17.99 19.57 -38.90
N HIS A 3 16.70 19.41 -38.60
CA HIS A 3 15.86 20.53 -38.15
C HIS A 3 15.94 20.67 -36.63
N GLY A 4 15.96 21.91 -36.14
CA GLY A 4 15.99 22.17 -34.71
C GLY A 4 15.57 23.57 -34.32
N GLN A 5 15.63 23.84 -33.03
CA GLN A 5 15.35 25.13 -32.42
C GLN A 5 16.57 25.56 -31.59
N LEU A 6 16.96 26.83 -31.75
CA LEU A 6 18.05 27.45 -31.00
C LEU A 6 17.47 28.39 -29.94
N TYR A 7 17.80 28.16 -28.69
CA TYR A 7 17.44 28.97 -27.54
C TYR A 7 18.64 29.81 -27.11
N GLN A 8 18.45 31.11 -26.91
CA GLN A 8 19.49 32.04 -26.47
C GLN A 8 19.19 32.57 -25.06
N SER A 9 20.18 32.51 -24.17
CA SER A 9 20.06 32.88 -22.76
C SER A 9 19.70 34.36 -22.52
N LYS A 10 20.02 35.28 -23.44
CA LYS A 10 19.86 36.72 -23.19
C LYS A 10 18.47 37.29 -23.47
N ASP A 11 17.71 36.72 -24.42
CA ASP A 11 16.45 37.32 -24.89
C ASP A 11 15.26 36.35 -24.93
N SER A 12 15.41 35.11 -24.43
CA SER A 12 14.40 34.04 -24.55
C SER A 12 13.90 33.77 -25.98
N ALA A 13 14.64 34.26 -26.99
CA ALA A 13 14.29 34.10 -28.39
C ALA A 13 14.52 32.65 -28.82
N VAL A 14 13.49 32.05 -29.43
CA VAL A 14 13.54 30.73 -30.06
C VAL A 14 13.63 30.93 -31.56
N THR A 15 14.74 30.52 -32.16
CA THR A 15 14.94 30.62 -33.61
C THR A 15 14.90 29.24 -34.24
N SER A 16 14.11 29.06 -35.30
CA SER A 16 14.13 27.82 -36.08
C SER A 16 15.43 27.74 -36.88
N VAL A 17 16.10 26.59 -36.84
CA VAL A 17 17.39 26.40 -37.48
C VAL A 17 17.44 25.13 -38.32
N ILE A 18 18.29 25.16 -39.35
CA ILE A 18 18.73 23.97 -40.07
C ILE A 18 20.20 23.77 -39.76
N ALA A 19 20.51 22.61 -39.20
CA ALA A 19 21.88 22.17 -38.99
C ALA A 19 22.31 21.16 -40.06
N ASN A 20 23.56 21.24 -40.49
CA ASN A 20 24.22 20.24 -41.32
C ASN A 20 25.59 19.92 -40.74
N ILE A 21 26.11 18.74 -41.04
CA ILE A 21 27.43 18.30 -40.59
C ILE A 21 28.28 18.12 -41.85
N GLU A 22 29.31 18.96 -41.98
CA GLU A 22 30.22 18.96 -43.13
C GLU A 22 31.65 18.99 -42.61
N ASN A 23 32.53 18.11 -43.11
CA ASN A 23 33.94 18.01 -42.69
C ASN A 23 34.13 18.05 -41.17
N ASN A 24 33.37 17.22 -40.46
CA ASN A 24 33.36 17.11 -38.99
C ASN A 24 32.94 18.38 -38.22
N THR A 25 32.37 19.37 -38.91
CA THR A 25 31.93 20.64 -38.31
C THR A 25 30.41 20.72 -38.35
N LEU A 26 29.79 21.05 -37.21
CA LEU A 26 28.36 21.35 -37.13
C LEU A 26 28.11 22.78 -37.63
N ILE A 27 27.36 22.90 -38.72
CA ILE A 27 27.02 24.16 -39.38
C ILE A 27 25.54 24.44 -39.12
N ILE A 28 25.24 25.51 -38.39
CA ILE A 28 23.87 25.92 -38.05
C ILE A 28 23.51 27.16 -38.87
N ARG A 29 22.41 27.06 -39.63
CA ARG A 29 21.82 28.17 -40.37
C ARG A 29 20.53 28.61 -39.70
N LEU A 30 20.45 29.90 -39.37
CA LEU A 30 19.23 30.51 -38.86
C LEU A 30 18.23 30.63 -40.02
N LEU A 31 16.99 30.18 -39.81
CA LEU A 31 15.90 30.48 -40.73
C LEU A 31 15.34 31.85 -40.32
N ASN A 32 15.60 32.89 -41.11
CA ASN A 32 15.02 34.20 -40.87
C ASN A 32 13.50 34.07 -40.81
N GLY A 33 12.95 34.40 -39.64
CA GLY A 33 11.52 34.31 -39.36
C GLY A 33 10.78 35.42 -40.06
N ASP A 34 10.30 35.17 -41.27
CA ASP A 34 9.13 35.89 -41.78
C ASP A 34 7.98 34.89 -41.93
N LYS A 35 7.31 34.65 -40.81
CA LYS A 35 5.89 34.30 -40.71
C LYS A 35 5.51 34.13 -39.24
N ARG A 36 4.62 35.02 -38.80
CA ARG A 36 3.69 34.77 -37.70
C ARG A 36 2.98 33.45 -38.01
N VAL A 37 3.37 32.36 -37.35
CA VAL A 37 2.57 31.14 -37.31
C VAL A 37 1.58 31.32 -36.17
N LYS A 38 0.38 31.80 -36.52
CA LYS A 38 -0.83 31.48 -35.76
C LYS A 38 -1.11 29.98 -35.95
N ASP A 39 -1.55 29.35 -34.86
CA ASP A 39 -2.06 27.97 -34.73
C ASP A 39 -0.97 26.87 -34.84
N GLU A 40 -0.82 25.89 -33.94
CA GLU A 40 -1.67 25.36 -32.88
C GLU A 40 -0.81 24.86 -31.69
N ARG A 41 -1.34 25.05 -30.47
CA ARG A 41 -1.14 24.23 -29.26
C ARG A 41 0.22 23.55 -29.04
N CYS A 42 1.01 24.12 -28.13
CA CYS A 42 1.75 23.30 -27.17
C CYS A 42 1.87 24.03 -25.83
N VAL A 43 1.09 23.54 -24.87
CA VAL A 43 1.16 23.88 -23.44
C VAL A 43 2.23 23.00 -22.82
N THR A 44 3.24 23.60 -22.20
CA THR A 44 3.87 23.07 -20.97
C THR A 44 4.52 24.21 -20.18
N THR A 45 3.76 24.68 -19.19
CA THR A 45 4.12 24.90 -17.79
C THR A 45 5.58 25.22 -17.42
N SER A 46 5.84 26.48 -17.06
CA SER A 46 6.48 26.83 -15.78
C SER A 46 6.43 28.35 -15.59
N GLN A 47 5.74 28.77 -14.54
CA GLN A 47 5.66 30.13 -14.03
C GLN A 47 7.05 30.68 -13.68
N LEU A 48 7.29 31.97 -13.97
CA LEU A 48 7.88 32.90 -13.00
C LEU A 48 7.78 34.33 -13.56
N GLU A 49 6.91 35.14 -12.94
CA GLU A 49 6.96 36.60 -13.02
C GLU A 49 8.27 37.09 -12.38
N ILE A 50 8.88 38.16 -12.89
CA ILE A 50 9.05 39.45 -12.17
C ILE A 50 10.01 40.47 -12.86
N TYR A 51 9.49 41.70 -12.93
CA TYR A 51 10.06 43.06 -13.00
C TYR A 51 11.23 43.42 -13.93
N ALA A 52 10.97 44.37 -14.83
CA ALA A 52 11.93 45.41 -15.20
C ALA A 52 11.28 46.80 -15.15
N ASN A 53 11.50 47.51 -14.04
CA ASN A 53 11.48 48.97 -14.02
C ASN A 53 12.77 49.46 -14.67
N VAL A 54 12.70 50.17 -15.79
CA VAL A 54 13.65 51.25 -16.08
C VAL A 54 12.87 52.43 -16.68
N THR A 55 12.82 53.46 -15.84
CA THR A 55 12.45 54.85 -16.11
C THR A 55 12.99 55.38 -17.44
N ALA A 56 12.10 56.02 -18.18
CA ALA A 56 12.45 56.96 -19.23
C ALA A 56 13.26 58.12 -18.64
N ASP A 57 14.41 58.45 -19.22
CA ASP A 57 14.86 59.83 -19.31
C ASP A 57 15.51 60.07 -20.68
N LYS A 58 14.96 61.08 -21.35
CA LYS A 58 15.46 61.88 -22.47
C LYS A 58 15.94 61.18 -23.75
N GLY A 59 15.15 61.46 -24.79
CA GLY A 59 15.35 61.15 -26.19
C GLY A 59 16.78 61.27 -26.70
N GLU A 60 17.23 60.19 -27.31
CA GLU A 60 18.05 60.19 -28.51
C GLU A 60 17.76 58.88 -29.26
N SER A 61 17.32 58.99 -30.49
CA SER A 61 17.22 57.87 -31.42
C SER A 61 18.62 57.40 -31.76
N VAL A 62 19.05 56.27 -31.20
CA VAL A 62 20.26 55.58 -31.65
C VAL A 62 19.84 54.55 -32.68
N ASP A 63 20.26 54.78 -33.93
CA ASP A 63 20.26 53.80 -35.01
C ASP A 63 20.86 52.48 -34.50
N ILE A 64 20.01 51.46 -34.31
CA ILE A 64 20.48 50.09 -34.08
C ILE A 64 20.90 49.58 -35.45
N GLY A 65 22.18 49.77 -35.75
CA GLY A 65 22.83 49.20 -36.91
C GLY A 65 22.52 47.72 -37.03
N SER A 66 21.76 47.39 -38.08
CA SER A 66 21.56 46.05 -38.59
C SER A 66 22.91 45.45 -38.99
N SER A 67 23.43 44.55 -38.17
CA SER A 67 24.49 43.61 -38.58
C SER A 67 24.17 42.25 -37.97
N GLU A 68 23.06 41.65 -38.39
CA GLU A 68 22.91 40.21 -38.29
C GLU A 68 23.83 39.60 -39.34
N SER A 69 25.00 39.12 -38.91
CA SER A 69 25.88 38.33 -39.76
C SER A 69 25.07 37.13 -40.28
N THR A 70 24.85 37.10 -41.60
CA THR A 70 24.25 35.97 -42.33
C THR A 70 25.19 34.76 -42.43
N GLU A 71 26.32 34.80 -41.74
CA GLU A 71 27.27 33.69 -41.68
C GLU A 71 26.76 32.56 -40.79
N PRO A 72 26.84 31.31 -41.26
CA PRO A 72 26.42 30.16 -40.47
C PRO A 72 27.31 29.99 -39.24
N LEU A 73 26.70 29.65 -38.10
CA LEU A 73 27.46 29.30 -36.90
C LEU A 73 28.14 27.95 -37.11
N ARG A 74 29.41 27.84 -36.73
CA ARG A 74 30.23 26.63 -36.93
C ARG A 74 30.82 26.18 -35.59
N PHE A 75 30.64 24.90 -35.25
CA PHE A 75 31.16 24.32 -34.01
C PHE A 75 31.88 22.99 -34.29
N GLN A 76 33.02 22.77 -33.65
CA GLN A 76 33.64 21.44 -33.60
C GLN A 76 32.97 20.58 -32.54
N GLN A 77 33.15 19.26 -32.64
CA GLN A 77 32.61 18.32 -31.66
C GLN A 77 33.13 18.58 -30.24
N SER A 78 34.38 19.05 -30.10
CA SER A 78 34.99 19.44 -28.82
C SER A 78 34.32 20.64 -28.16
N ASP A 79 33.62 21.46 -28.94
CA ASP A 79 33.09 22.75 -28.50
C ASP A 79 31.66 22.64 -27.99
N VAL A 80 31.04 21.47 -28.15
CA VAL A 80 29.63 21.23 -27.83
C VAL A 80 29.52 20.15 -26.75
N ASN A 81 28.55 20.32 -25.85
CA ASN A 81 28.25 19.33 -24.84
C ASN A 81 26.83 18.81 -25.05
N ALA A 82 26.69 17.53 -25.37
CA ALA A 82 25.40 16.90 -25.60
C ALA A 82 25.07 15.91 -24.47
N LYS A 83 23.81 15.89 -24.05
CA LYS A 83 23.31 14.84 -23.16
C LYS A 83 23.31 13.49 -23.90
N SER A 84 23.45 12.41 -23.12
CA SER A 84 23.35 11.05 -23.63
C SER A 84 22.00 10.81 -24.31
N LYS A 85 22.02 10.07 -25.43
CA LYS A 85 20.80 9.71 -26.15
C LYS A 85 19.81 8.93 -25.28
N LEU A 86 18.55 9.33 -25.31
CA LEU A 86 17.43 8.64 -24.67
C LEU A 86 16.33 8.35 -25.72
N GLY A 87 16.16 7.07 -26.07
CA GLY A 87 15.22 6.65 -27.11
C GLY A 87 15.28 7.44 -28.44
N ASN A 88 14.12 7.92 -28.90
CA ASN A 88 13.93 8.75 -30.09
C ASN A 88 13.51 10.20 -29.73
N LEU A 89 13.92 10.67 -28.54
CA LEU A 89 13.65 12.04 -28.12
C LEU A 89 14.57 13.02 -28.85
N PRO A 90 14.16 14.29 -29.02
CA PRO A 90 15.03 15.34 -29.55
C PRO A 90 16.36 15.42 -28.79
N ARG A 91 17.46 15.67 -29.51
CA ARG A 91 18.79 15.83 -28.91
C ARG A 91 18.94 17.26 -28.40
N GLU A 92 19.27 17.38 -27.12
CA GLU A 92 19.69 18.63 -26.49
C GLU A 92 21.21 18.78 -26.54
N ILE A 93 21.69 19.84 -27.17
CA ILE A 93 23.10 20.18 -27.34
C ILE A 93 23.35 21.56 -26.77
N THR A 94 24.15 21.65 -25.73
CA THR A 94 24.63 22.91 -25.17
C THR A 94 25.81 23.39 -26.02
N LEU A 95 25.65 24.57 -26.60
CA LEU A 95 26.66 25.28 -27.38
C LEU A 95 27.39 26.31 -26.49
N PRO A 96 28.57 26.81 -26.90
CA PRO A 96 29.26 27.91 -26.21
C PRO A 96 28.36 29.14 -26.02
N ASN A 97 28.56 29.87 -24.92
CA ASN A 97 27.75 31.03 -24.49
C ASN A 97 26.30 30.68 -24.05
N ASP A 98 26.12 29.53 -23.40
CA ASP A 98 24.84 29.08 -22.81
C ASP A 98 23.66 29.06 -23.81
N ARG A 99 23.96 28.73 -25.07
CA ARG A 99 22.94 28.52 -26.10
C ARG A 99 22.54 27.05 -26.11
N LEU A 100 21.25 26.76 -26.19
CA LEU A 100 20.74 25.39 -26.26
C LEU A 100 20.19 25.13 -27.66
N LEU A 101 20.71 24.10 -28.32
CA LEU A 101 20.18 23.60 -29.59
C LEU A 101 19.40 22.32 -29.34
N VAL A 102 18.11 22.32 -29.70
CA VAL A 102 17.25 21.15 -29.65
C VAL A 102 16.99 20.67 -31.07
N CYS A 103 17.53 19.51 -31.42
CA CYS A 103 17.43 18.93 -32.77
C CYS A 103 16.50 17.73 -32.80
N SER A 104 15.77 17.59 -33.91
CA SER A 104 15.04 16.36 -34.20
C SER A 104 16.01 15.17 -34.30
N PRO A 105 15.58 13.94 -33.92
CA PRO A 105 16.44 12.76 -33.99
C PRO A 105 17.01 12.56 -35.40
N SER A 106 18.33 12.41 -35.50
CA SER A 106 19.01 12.19 -36.78
C SER A 106 20.19 11.23 -36.62
N PRO A 107 20.26 10.14 -37.39
CA PRO A 107 21.38 9.20 -37.32
C PRO A 107 22.75 9.86 -37.57
N LEU A 108 22.80 10.87 -38.45
CA LEU A 108 24.01 11.62 -38.75
C LEU A 108 24.49 12.44 -37.55
N LEU A 109 23.56 13.04 -36.80
CA LEU A 109 23.86 13.81 -35.59
C LEU A 109 24.37 12.89 -34.47
N ASP A 110 23.70 11.76 -34.28
CA ASP A 110 24.08 10.77 -33.26
C ASP A 110 25.46 10.15 -33.56
N GLN A 111 25.76 9.92 -34.84
CA GLN A 111 27.08 9.41 -35.25
C GLN A 111 28.19 10.44 -34.98
N TRP A 112 27.92 11.72 -35.23
CA TRP A 112 28.89 12.78 -35.02
C TRP A 112 29.10 13.14 -33.54
N LEU A 113 28.06 13.07 -32.70
CA LEU A 113 28.16 13.39 -31.27
C LEU A 113 28.84 12.28 -30.46
N ASP A 114 28.32 11.06 -30.56
CA ASP A 114 28.63 9.93 -29.67
C ASP A 114 28.96 8.64 -30.43
N GLY A 115 29.33 8.74 -31.72
CA GLY A 115 29.69 7.58 -32.56
C GLY A 115 28.50 6.65 -32.86
N GLY A 116 27.27 7.09 -32.57
CA GLY A 116 26.04 6.32 -32.71
C GLY A 116 25.80 5.30 -31.60
N ALA A 117 26.80 5.06 -30.75
CA ALA A 117 26.68 4.20 -29.57
C ALA A 117 26.13 5.03 -28.41
N GLY A 118 24.80 5.17 -28.35
CA GLY A 118 24.15 5.66 -27.14
C GLY A 118 24.58 4.84 -25.91
N SER A 119 24.33 5.37 -24.71
CA SER A 119 24.61 4.69 -23.44
C SER A 119 24.12 3.24 -23.45
N ARG A 120 24.76 2.34 -22.66
CA ARG A 120 24.31 0.93 -22.50
C ARG A 120 22.81 0.83 -22.19
N ILE A 121 22.27 1.82 -21.47
CA ILE A 121 20.84 1.94 -21.15
C ILE A 121 20.00 2.22 -22.41
N SER A 122 20.44 3.13 -23.28
CA SER A 122 19.77 3.42 -24.58
C SER A 122 19.75 2.21 -25.52
N GLN A 123 20.80 1.39 -25.50
CA GLN A 123 20.86 0.14 -26.26
C GLN A 123 19.92 -0.95 -25.70
N MET A 124 19.57 -0.87 -24.40
CA MET A 124 18.58 -1.74 -23.78
C MET A 124 17.15 -1.26 -24.07
N GLU A 125 16.90 0.05 -24.04
CA GLU A 125 15.60 0.67 -24.38
C GLU A 125 15.19 0.43 -25.85
N THR A 126 16.15 0.37 -26.77
CA THR A 126 15.88 0.14 -28.20
C THR A 126 15.53 -1.31 -28.53
N LYS A 127 15.80 -2.26 -27.63
CA LYS A 127 15.49 -3.68 -27.82
C LYS A 127 14.12 -4.01 -27.21
N LYS A 128 13.12 -4.16 -28.09
CA LYS A 128 11.75 -4.60 -27.78
C LYS A 128 11.63 -5.72 -26.70
N PRO A 129 12.47 -6.77 -26.64
CA PRO A 129 12.31 -7.80 -25.60
C PRO A 129 12.55 -7.29 -24.18
N TRP A 130 13.42 -6.29 -23.95
CA TRP A 130 13.69 -5.77 -22.60
C TRP A 130 12.57 -4.86 -22.10
N LEU A 131 11.92 -4.12 -23.01
CA LEU A 131 10.74 -3.33 -22.68
C LEU A 131 9.54 -4.23 -22.35
N ILE A 132 9.34 -5.32 -23.11
CA ILE A 132 8.29 -6.31 -22.78
C ILE A 132 8.64 -7.02 -21.46
N ALA A 133 9.90 -7.39 -21.26
CA ALA A 133 10.35 -8.02 -20.03
C ALA A 133 10.13 -7.11 -18.81
N SER A 134 10.42 -5.80 -18.90
CA SER A 134 10.20 -4.88 -17.78
C SER A 134 8.71 -4.68 -17.47
N VAL A 135 7.87 -4.57 -18.50
CA VAL A 135 6.40 -4.45 -18.35
C VAL A 135 5.79 -5.68 -17.66
N LEU A 136 6.37 -6.86 -17.82
CA LEU A 136 5.90 -8.08 -17.14
C LEU A 136 6.58 -8.29 -15.79
N LEU A 137 7.88 -8.00 -15.69
CA LEU A 137 8.68 -8.30 -14.52
C LEU A 137 8.39 -7.35 -13.36
N VAL A 138 8.10 -6.07 -13.63
CA VAL A 138 7.78 -5.11 -12.56
C VAL A 138 6.46 -5.49 -11.86
N PRO A 139 5.32 -5.73 -12.55
CA PRO A 139 4.10 -6.19 -11.89
C PRO A 139 4.27 -7.54 -11.20
N LEU A 140 5.02 -8.46 -11.78
CA LEU A 140 5.32 -9.76 -11.15
C LEU A 140 6.10 -9.58 -9.84
N LEU A 141 7.11 -8.72 -9.84
CA LEU A 141 7.92 -8.44 -8.65
C LEU A 141 7.11 -7.73 -7.58
N LEU A 142 6.25 -6.77 -7.96
CA LEU A 142 5.29 -6.15 -7.05
C LEU A 142 4.33 -7.20 -6.48
N TYR A 143 3.77 -8.08 -7.31
CA TYR A 143 2.93 -9.18 -6.83
C TYR A 143 3.67 -10.06 -5.82
N VAL A 144 4.91 -10.47 -6.11
CA VAL A 144 5.69 -11.28 -5.17
C VAL A 144 5.97 -10.54 -3.87
N ILE A 145 6.37 -9.26 -3.92
CA ILE A 145 6.64 -8.48 -2.70
C ILE A 145 5.36 -8.29 -1.87
N PHE A 146 4.29 -7.83 -2.48
CA PHE A 146 3.07 -7.44 -1.75
C PHE A 146 2.20 -8.63 -1.37
N VAL A 147 2.08 -9.64 -2.23
CA VAL A 147 1.18 -10.78 -2.00
C VAL A 147 1.87 -11.92 -1.27
N GLN A 148 3.20 -12.09 -1.41
CA GLN A 148 3.92 -13.20 -0.77
C GLN A 148 4.93 -12.71 0.28
N GLY A 149 5.72 -11.69 -0.05
CA GLY A 149 6.77 -11.18 0.83
C GLY A 149 6.23 -10.52 2.10
N MET A 150 5.23 -9.65 1.95
CA MET A 150 4.64 -8.90 3.05
C MET A 150 3.90 -9.80 4.06
N PRO A 151 2.99 -10.72 3.66
CA PRO A 151 2.37 -11.64 4.61
C PRO A 151 3.38 -12.53 5.32
N TRP A 152 4.40 -13.01 4.60
CA TRP A 152 5.49 -13.77 5.22
C TRP A 152 6.24 -12.96 6.28
N ALA A 153 6.55 -11.70 5.98
CA ALA A 153 7.20 -10.79 6.91
C ALA A 153 6.31 -10.49 8.14
N ALA A 154 5.00 -10.33 7.94
CA ALA A 154 4.04 -10.09 9.01
C ALA A 154 3.96 -11.26 9.98
N VAL A 155 3.90 -12.50 9.48
CA VAL A 155 3.96 -13.70 10.32
C VAL A 155 5.25 -13.74 11.14
N LYS A 156 6.40 -13.44 10.53
CA LYS A 156 7.69 -13.43 11.25
C LYS A 156 7.77 -12.34 12.30
N PHE A 157 7.28 -11.14 11.99
CA PHE A 157 7.21 -10.04 12.93
C PHE A 157 6.31 -10.38 14.11
N ALA A 158 5.07 -10.81 13.85
CA ALA A 158 4.07 -11.12 14.89
C ALA A 158 4.57 -12.13 15.93
N ASN A 159 5.31 -13.15 15.48
CA ASN A 159 5.89 -14.17 16.36
C ASN A 159 7.09 -13.68 17.19
N GLN A 160 7.71 -12.55 16.82
CA GLN A 160 8.84 -11.97 17.55
C GLN A 160 8.41 -10.86 18.52
N VAL A 161 7.16 -10.39 18.45
CA VAL A 161 6.66 -9.33 19.31
C VAL A 161 6.65 -9.82 20.77
N PRO A 162 7.39 -9.15 21.69
CA PRO A 162 7.40 -9.52 23.09
C PRO A 162 6.02 -9.37 23.75
N TYR A 163 5.73 -10.20 24.75
CA TYR A 163 4.47 -10.16 25.50
C TYR A 163 4.18 -8.77 26.13
N SER A 164 5.20 -8.04 26.55
CA SER A 164 5.03 -6.67 27.11
C SER A 164 4.38 -5.70 26.12
N ILE A 165 4.73 -5.80 24.83
CA ILE A 165 4.13 -4.98 23.77
C ILE A 165 2.70 -5.46 23.48
N LYS A 166 2.49 -6.79 23.43
CA LYS A 166 1.15 -7.37 23.24
C LYS A 166 0.19 -6.91 24.34
N SER A 167 0.62 -6.96 25.60
CA SER A 167 -0.20 -6.57 26.74
C SER A 167 -0.46 -5.08 26.79
N LEU A 168 0.55 -4.24 26.50
CA LEU A 168 0.32 -2.80 26.41
C LEU A 168 -0.70 -2.46 25.30
N ALA A 169 -0.54 -3.04 24.12
CA ALA A 169 -1.49 -2.85 23.01
C ALA A 169 -2.90 -3.32 23.37
N SER A 170 -3.01 -4.49 24.02
CA SER A 170 -4.30 -5.05 24.45
C SER A 170 -4.99 -4.18 25.50
N GLN A 171 -4.26 -3.67 26.49
CA GLN A 171 -4.82 -2.78 27.52
C GLN A 171 -5.38 -1.49 26.92
N HIS A 172 -4.63 -0.86 26.01
CA HIS A 172 -5.10 0.33 25.32
C HIS A 172 -6.30 0.05 24.42
N THR A 173 -6.29 -1.09 23.72
CA THR A 173 -7.40 -1.51 22.86
C THR A 173 -8.66 -1.73 23.69
N LEU A 174 -8.58 -2.51 24.77
CA LEU A 174 -9.72 -2.78 25.64
C LEU A 174 -10.26 -1.49 26.27
N SER A 175 -9.37 -0.60 26.73
CA SER A 175 -9.78 0.70 27.30
C SER A 175 -10.48 1.60 26.28
N ALA A 176 -10.02 1.60 25.03
CA ALA A 176 -10.66 2.35 23.95
C ALA A 176 -12.05 1.77 23.62
N LEU A 177 -12.20 0.45 23.63
CA LEU A 177 -13.48 -0.23 23.43
C LEU A 177 -14.44 0.00 24.59
N ASP A 178 -13.99 -0.11 25.84
CA ASP A 178 -14.77 0.22 27.05
C ASP A 178 -15.23 1.69 27.07
N TYR A 179 -14.53 2.60 26.40
CA TYR A 179 -14.95 4.00 26.28
C TYR A 179 -15.94 4.25 25.13
N SER A 180 -15.90 3.44 24.07
CA SER A 180 -16.58 3.75 22.80
C SER A 180 -17.73 2.81 22.45
N MET A 181 -17.64 1.52 22.80
CA MET A 181 -18.53 0.47 22.30
C MET A 181 -18.94 -0.58 23.34
N LEU A 182 -18.21 -0.75 24.44
CA LEU A 182 -18.47 -1.79 25.44
C LEU A 182 -18.99 -1.19 26.75
N GLU A 183 -19.93 -1.90 27.36
CA GLU A 183 -20.49 -1.61 28.67
C GLU A 183 -20.24 -2.79 29.64
N PRO A 184 -20.32 -2.56 30.96
CA PRO A 184 -20.26 -3.66 31.92
C PRO A 184 -21.35 -4.70 31.66
N SER A 185 -20.99 -5.98 31.71
CA SER A 185 -21.94 -7.08 31.48
C SER A 185 -23.13 -7.03 32.45
N THR A 186 -24.31 -7.24 31.88
CA THR A 186 -25.62 -7.34 32.52
C THR A 186 -26.03 -8.78 32.87
N LEU A 187 -25.24 -9.78 32.43
CA LEU A 187 -25.49 -11.19 32.76
C LEU A 187 -25.57 -11.42 34.29
N PRO A 188 -26.52 -12.25 34.77
CA PRO A 188 -26.61 -12.63 36.17
C PRO A 188 -25.29 -13.19 36.72
N ASN A 189 -24.90 -12.79 37.93
CA ASN A 189 -23.64 -13.21 38.56
C ASN A 189 -23.46 -14.73 38.60
N LEU A 190 -24.52 -15.47 38.95
CA LEU A 190 -24.48 -16.93 39.01
C LEU A 190 -24.18 -17.55 37.64
N GLN A 191 -24.80 -17.04 36.57
CA GLN A 191 -24.56 -17.51 35.22
C GLN A 191 -23.11 -17.20 34.79
N ARG A 192 -22.63 -15.98 35.10
CA ARG A 192 -21.25 -15.57 34.80
C ARG A 192 -20.21 -16.45 35.51
N GLU A 193 -20.45 -16.78 36.77
CA GLU A 193 -19.59 -17.67 37.55
C GLU A 193 -19.56 -19.09 36.97
N GLN A 194 -20.72 -19.64 36.60
CA GLN A 194 -20.82 -20.95 35.95
C GLN A 194 -20.08 -20.99 34.61
N LEU A 195 -20.29 -19.97 33.76
CA LEU A 195 -19.61 -19.88 32.47
C LEU A 195 -18.09 -19.76 32.64
N MET A 196 -17.65 -18.96 33.61
CA MET A 196 -16.23 -18.79 33.92
C MET A 196 -15.61 -20.10 34.40
N GLU A 197 -16.30 -20.89 35.23
CA GLU A 197 -15.83 -22.21 35.67
C GLU A 197 -15.66 -23.19 34.49
N GLY A 198 -16.61 -23.17 33.54
CA GLY A 198 -16.52 -23.93 32.30
C GLY A 198 -15.29 -23.54 31.46
N PHE A 199 -15.10 -22.24 31.24
CA PHE A 199 -13.94 -21.71 30.52
C PHE A 199 -12.62 -22.04 31.21
N ASP A 200 -12.56 -21.92 32.52
CA ASP A 200 -11.41 -22.30 33.34
C ASP A 200 -11.04 -23.77 33.14
N THR A 201 -12.05 -24.64 33.01
CA THR A 201 -11.86 -26.07 32.76
C THR A 201 -11.27 -26.31 31.38
N VAL A 202 -11.78 -25.63 30.34
CA VAL A 202 -11.24 -25.69 28.97
C VAL A 202 -9.80 -25.24 28.93
N VAL A 203 -9.49 -24.07 29.52
CA VAL A 203 -8.13 -23.51 29.53
C VAL A 203 -7.17 -24.44 30.27
N LYS A 204 -7.55 -24.97 31.45
CA LYS A 204 -6.72 -25.91 32.22
C LYS A 204 -6.45 -27.20 31.48
N GLN A 205 -7.45 -27.76 30.79
CA GLN A 205 -7.28 -28.94 29.95
C GLN A 205 -6.38 -28.64 28.75
N GLY A 206 -6.52 -27.44 28.18
CA GLY A 206 -5.75 -26.92 27.05
C GLY A 206 -4.29 -26.62 27.34
N SER A 207 -3.94 -26.25 28.57
CA SER A 207 -2.55 -25.98 28.98
C SER A 207 -1.61 -27.16 28.72
N GLY A 208 -2.12 -28.39 28.80
CA GLY A 208 -1.38 -29.62 28.47
C GLY A 208 -1.26 -29.90 26.96
N LEU A 209 -1.97 -29.13 26.13
CA LEU A 209 -2.14 -29.32 24.68
C LEU A 209 -1.56 -28.16 23.86
N GLY A 210 -0.82 -27.25 24.50
CA GLY A 210 -0.16 -26.12 23.84
C GLY A 210 -0.92 -24.80 23.88
N ILE A 211 -2.00 -24.68 24.67
CA ILE A 211 -2.65 -23.39 24.97
C ILE A 211 -1.81 -22.65 26.02
N GLU A 212 -1.48 -21.38 25.77
CA GLU A 212 -0.74 -20.56 26.72
C GLU A 212 -1.60 -20.22 27.96
N ASN A 213 -0.98 -20.17 29.15
CA ASN A 213 -1.67 -19.90 30.43
C ASN A 213 -2.10 -18.42 30.63
N ASN A 214 -2.07 -17.60 29.59
CA ASN A 214 -2.38 -16.16 29.66
C ASN A 214 -3.82 -15.82 29.22
N VAL A 215 -4.63 -16.83 28.88
CA VAL A 215 -6.03 -16.64 28.50
C VAL A 215 -6.83 -16.05 29.65
N ARG A 216 -7.50 -14.93 29.40
CA ARG A 216 -8.37 -14.24 30.38
C ARG A 216 -9.68 -13.88 29.70
N VAL A 217 -10.80 -14.36 30.25
CA VAL A 217 -12.11 -14.10 29.66
C VAL A 217 -12.82 -12.96 30.39
N HIS A 218 -13.45 -12.07 29.62
CA HIS A 218 -14.32 -11.01 30.11
C HIS A 218 -15.67 -11.06 29.42
N PHE A 219 -16.73 -10.79 30.19
CA PHE A 219 -18.06 -10.52 29.63
C PHE A 219 -18.27 -9.01 29.54
N ARG A 220 -18.89 -8.56 28.46
CA ARG A 220 -19.25 -7.17 28.18
C ARG A 220 -20.61 -7.11 27.53
N ASP A 221 -21.36 -6.05 27.82
CA ASP A 221 -22.54 -5.71 27.05
C ASP A 221 -22.17 -4.75 25.91
N SER A 222 -22.92 -4.74 24.83
CA SER A 222 -22.70 -3.78 23.73
C SER A 222 -23.91 -3.62 22.83
N ASN A 223 -24.54 -2.45 22.91
CA ASN A 223 -25.63 -2.06 22.02
C ASN A 223 -25.22 -1.84 20.55
N LEU A 224 -23.91 -1.80 20.26
CA LEU A 224 -23.37 -1.50 18.93
C LEU A 224 -22.82 -2.74 18.21
N ILE A 225 -22.29 -3.70 18.97
CA ILE A 225 -21.59 -4.87 18.43
C ILE A 225 -22.59 -6.05 18.31
N GLY A 226 -23.57 -6.21 19.20
CA GLY A 226 -24.45 -7.38 19.14
C GLY A 226 -23.72 -8.70 19.49
N PRO A 227 -24.19 -9.86 19.00
CA PRO A 227 -23.57 -11.17 19.28
C PRO A 227 -22.15 -11.26 18.69
N ASN A 228 -21.13 -11.24 19.55
CA ASN A 228 -19.74 -11.30 19.15
C ASN A 228 -18.82 -11.84 20.27
N ALA A 229 -17.64 -12.31 19.90
CA ALA A 229 -16.51 -12.53 20.78
C ALA A 229 -15.23 -12.17 20.03
N PHE A 230 -14.20 -11.74 20.74
CA PHE A 230 -12.92 -11.40 20.11
C PHE A 230 -11.75 -11.54 21.07
N ALA A 231 -10.63 -11.99 20.51
CA ALA A 231 -9.35 -12.07 21.19
C ALA A 231 -8.45 -10.85 20.97
N LEU A 232 -7.79 -10.42 22.04
CA LEU A 232 -6.72 -9.43 22.03
C LEU A 232 -5.34 -10.12 22.05
N PRO A 233 -4.28 -9.43 21.57
CA PRO A 233 -2.93 -10.01 21.45
C PRO A 233 -2.33 -10.65 22.71
N ASP A 234 -2.76 -10.25 23.90
CA ASP A 234 -2.21 -10.74 25.18
C ASP A 234 -2.99 -11.90 25.82
N GLY A 235 -3.91 -12.51 25.08
CA GLY A 235 -4.75 -13.60 25.56
C GLY A 235 -6.05 -13.16 26.24
N THR A 236 -6.31 -11.85 26.30
CA THR A 236 -7.62 -11.36 26.76
C THR A 236 -8.68 -11.66 25.70
N ILE A 237 -9.75 -12.37 26.07
CA ILE A 237 -10.88 -12.71 25.20
C ILE A 237 -12.13 -12.06 25.77
N VAL A 238 -12.90 -11.37 24.94
CA VAL A 238 -14.14 -10.72 25.33
C VAL A 238 -15.30 -11.45 24.68
N PHE A 239 -16.34 -11.79 25.47
CA PHE A 239 -17.63 -12.29 25.00
C PHE A 239 -18.70 -11.23 25.22
N THR A 240 -19.56 -11.00 24.23
CA THR A 240 -20.72 -10.15 24.42
C THR A 240 -21.87 -10.89 25.10
N ASP A 241 -22.65 -10.19 25.91
CA ASP A 241 -23.84 -10.74 26.56
C ASP A 241 -24.87 -11.23 25.53
N ASP A 242 -24.98 -10.55 24.39
CA ASP A 242 -25.82 -10.95 23.27
C ASP A 242 -25.38 -12.29 22.64
N LEU A 243 -24.07 -12.57 22.60
CA LEU A 243 -23.58 -13.87 22.15
C LEU A 243 -23.99 -14.98 23.10
N VAL A 244 -23.85 -14.76 24.41
CA VAL A 244 -24.29 -15.71 25.44
C VAL A 244 -25.79 -15.96 25.32
N THR A 245 -26.58 -14.92 25.05
CA THR A 245 -28.03 -15.01 24.85
C THR A 245 -28.39 -15.76 23.57
N LEU A 246 -27.70 -15.50 22.45
CA LEU A 246 -27.93 -16.16 21.16
C LEU A 246 -27.76 -17.68 21.23
N VAL A 247 -26.82 -18.14 22.06
CA VAL A 247 -26.55 -19.56 22.28
C VAL A 247 -27.27 -20.13 23.49
N ASP A 248 -28.23 -19.40 24.06
CA ASP A 248 -29.04 -19.82 25.22
C ASP A 248 -28.19 -20.17 26.46
N GLY A 249 -26.99 -19.59 26.58
CA GLY A 249 -26.04 -19.91 27.63
C GLY A 249 -25.44 -21.33 27.55
N ASP A 250 -25.53 -21.99 26.40
CA ASP A 250 -24.97 -23.33 26.20
C ASP A 250 -23.44 -23.30 26.31
N GLN A 251 -22.91 -23.94 27.35
CA GLN A 251 -21.48 -24.00 27.64
C GLN A 251 -20.69 -24.66 26.51
N ALA A 252 -21.23 -25.70 25.85
CA ALA A 252 -20.50 -26.43 24.82
C ALA A 252 -20.27 -25.57 23.57
N LEU A 253 -21.29 -24.80 23.18
CA LEU A 253 -21.20 -23.84 22.07
C LEU A 253 -20.25 -22.68 22.39
N LEU A 254 -20.31 -22.16 23.62
CA LEU A 254 -19.41 -21.10 24.08
C LEU A 254 -17.95 -21.57 24.17
N ASP A 255 -17.73 -22.81 24.61
CA ASP A 255 -16.39 -23.42 24.66
C ASP A 255 -15.81 -23.61 23.26
N ALA A 256 -16.65 -23.92 22.26
CA ALA A 256 -16.22 -24.00 20.87
C ALA A 256 -15.77 -22.63 20.32
N ILE A 257 -16.50 -21.55 20.61
CA ILE A 257 -16.07 -20.18 20.29
C ILE A 257 -14.79 -19.82 21.04
N LEU A 258 -14.71 -20.14 22.33
CA LEU A 258 -13.51 -19.85 23.13
C LEU A 258 -12.27 -20.48 22.50
N LEU A 259 -12.35 -21.74 22.06
CA LEU A 259 -11.22 -22.42 21.41
C LEU A 259 -10.85 -21.80 20.06
N HIS A 260 -11.82 -21.27 19.30
CA HIS A 260 -11.57 -20.51 18.08
C HIS A 260 -10.82 -19.20 18.38
N GLU A 261 -11.26 -18.44 19.39
CA GLU A 261 -10.60 -17.22 19.83
C GLU A 261 -9.18 -17.49 20.38
N ILE A 262 -8.99 -18.58 21.13
CA ILE A 262 -7.66 -19.03 21.56
C ILE A 262 -6.80 -19.36 20.34
N GLY A 263 -7.36 -19.92 19.27
CA GLY A 263 -6.67 -20.15 18.00
C GLY A 263 -6.11 -18.86 17.38
N HIS A 264 -6.86 -17.75 17.44
CA HIS A 264 -6.37 -16.45 17.00
C HIS A 264 -5.19 -15.95 17.82
N VAL A 265 -5.23 -16.13 19.15
CA VAL A 265 -4.13 -15.77 20.06
C VAL A 265 -2.90 -16.64 19.78
N ALA A 266 -3.08 -17.96 19.72
CA ALA A 266 -2.00 -18.94 19.53
C ALA A 266 -1.23 -18.70 18.23
N GLN A 267 -1.94 -18.29 17.16
CA GLN A 267 -1.33 -17.98 15.87
C GLN A 267 -0.91 -16.51 15.73
N ASN A 268 -1.08 -15.67 16.76
CA ASN A 268 -0.77 -14.24 16.74
C ASN A 268 -1.50 -13.47 15.62
N HIS A 269 -2.71 -13.87 15.21
CA HIS A 269 -3.40 -13.30 14.05
C HIS A 269 -3.61 -11.79 14.16
N SER A 270 -3.98 -11.26 15.34
CA SER A 270 -4.16 -9.82 15.54
C SER A 270 -2.85 -9.05 15.32
N MET A 271 -1.70 -9.60 15.76
CA MET A 271 -0.40 -8.97 15.49
C MET A 271 0.04 -9.13 14.03
N GLN A 272 -0.34 -10.21 13.36
CA GLN A 272 -0.12 -10.36 11.92
C GLN A 272 -0.89 -9.28 11.15
N MET A 273 -2.17 -9.07 11.47
CA MET A 273 -2.98 -8.02 10.84
C MET A 273 -2.40 -6.62 11.08
N VAL A 274 -2.00 -6.30 12.31
CA VAL A 274 -1.34 -5.02 12.62
C VAL A 274 -0.07 -4.84 11.77
N ALA A 275 0.75 -5.89 11.64
CA ALA A 275 1.96 -5.84 10.83
C ALA A 275 1.65 -5.71 9.33
N GLU A 276 0.65 -6.43 8.81
CA GLU A 276 0.19 -6.32 7.42
C GLU A 276 -0.29 -4.90 7.11
N SER A 277 -1.13 -4.31 7.97
CA SER A 277 -1.59 -2.93 7.82
C SER A 277 -0.41 -1.94 7.84
N LEU A 278 0.52 -2.10 8.78
CA LEU A 278 1.70 -1.23 8.86
C LEU A 278 2.56 -1.32 7.59
N PHE A 279 2.82 -2.54 7.10
CA PHE A 279 3.60 -2.73 5.89
C PHE A 279 2.89 -2.18 4.65
N ALA A 280 1.57 -2.35 4.55
CA ALA A 280 0.77 -1.77 3.48
C ALA A 280 0.86 -0.24 3.49
N THR A 281 0.68 0.39 4.65
CA THR A 281 0.77 1.85 4.77
C THR A 281 2.16 2.37 4.46
N LEU A 282 3.22 1.74 4.97
CA LEU A 282 4.61 2.10 4.65
C LEU A 282 4.90 1.99 3.16
N ALA A 283 4.38 0.95 2.50
CA ALA A 283 4.56 0.76 1.08
C ALA A 283 3.85 1.86 0.28
N ILE A 284 2.59 2.19 0.62
CA ILE A 284 1.85 3.30 -0.01
C ILE A 284 2.62 4.63 0.20
N SER A 285 3.04 4.92 1.42
CA SER A 285 3.82 6.13 1.72
C SER A 285 5.12 6.21 0.91
N TYR A 286 5.82 5.09 0.71
CA TYR A 286 7.04 5.05 -0.10
C TYR A 286 6.78 5.39 -1.58
N PHE A 287 5.70 4.86 -2.17
CA PHE A 287 5.37 5.08 -3.58
C PHE A 287 4.78 6.47 -3.85
N PHE A 288 4.01 7.01 -2.91
CA PHE A 288 3.27 8.27 -3.10
C PHE A 288 3.90 9.48 -2.39
N GLY A 289 4.93 9.27 -1.57
CA GLY A 289 5.68 10.34 -0.91
C GLY A 289 4.94 11.04 0.24
N ASP A 290 3.82 10.49 0.69
CA ASP A 290 3.04 11.02 1.81
C ASP A 290 3.23 10.16 3.07
N LEU A 291 3.98 10.69 4.03
CA LEU A 291 4.28 10.01 5.30
C LEU A 291 3.23 10.30 6.39
N SER A 292 2.30 11.23 6.15
CA SER A 292 1.33 11.71 7.14
C SER A 292 0.36 10.58 7.54
N GLY A 293 -0.07 9.78 6.58
CA GLY A 293 -0.99 8.65 6.82
C GLY A 293 -0.40 7.47 7.61
N ALA A 294 0.93 7.34 7.64
CA ALA A 294 1.62 6.25 8.36
C ALA A 294 1.55 6.41 9.88
N ILE A 295 1.62 7.64 10.37
CA ILE A 295 1.59 7.95 11.81
C ILE A 295 0.15 7.80 12.35
N GLU A 296 -0.85 8.27 11.61
CA GLU A 296 -2.27 8.13 11.98
C GLU A 296 -2.71 6.67 12.03
N SER A 297 -2.26 5.83 11.08
CA SER A 297 -2.57 4.40 11.05
C SER A 297 -2.02 3.65 12.28
N PHE A 298 -0.85 4.05 12.79
CA PHE A 298 -0.25 3.44 13.98
C PHE A 298 -1.00 3.81 15.27
N MET A 299 -1.57 5.02 15.35
CA MET A 299 -2.38 5.45 16.51
C MET A 299 -3.78 4.80 16.54
N GLY A 300 -4.29 4.35 15.39
CA GLY A 300 -5.59 3.67 15.24
C GLY A 300 -5.59 2.15 15.45
N ILE A 301 -4.49 1.55 15.92
CA ILE A 301 -4.35 0.09 16.06
C ILE A 301 -5.48 -0.52 16.91
N GLY A 302 -5.92 0.16 17.97
CA GLY A 302 -6.94 -0.37 18.89
C GLY A 302 -8.33 -0.54 18.27
N SER A 303 -8.83 0.47 17.55
CA SER A 303 -10.13 0.37 16.86
C SER A 303 -10.08 -0.53 15.62
N SER A 304 -8.90 -0.62 14.99
CA SER A 304 -8.71 -1.38 13.75
C SER A 304 -8.72 -2.89 14.01
N VAL A 305 -8.25 -3.40 15.14
CA VAL A 305 -8.22 -4.85 15.40
C VAL A 305 -9.62 -5.47 15.55
N VAL A 306 -10.58 -4.72 16.11
CA VAL A 306 -11.97 -5.21 16.29
C VAL A 306 -12.82 -4.99 15.03
N GLN A 307 -12.53 -3.95 14.25
CA GLN A 307 -13.28 -3.65 13.01
C GLN A 307 -12.69 -4.31 11.76
N ASN A 308 -11.41 -4.68 11.78
CA ASN A 308 -10.79 -5.35 10.64
C ASN A 308 -11.17 -6.82 10.61
N GLN A 309 -11.50 -7.29 9.42
CA GLN A 309 -11.85 -8.67 9.19
C GLN A 309 -10.59 -9.53 9.13
N TYR A 310 -10.61 -10.67 9.84
CA TYR A 310 -9.57 -11.67 9.69
C TYR A 310 -9.56 -12.20 8.25
N SER A 311 -8.36 -12.48 7.73
CA SER A 311 -8.22 -13.12 6.42
C SER A 311 -8.83 -14.52 6.44
N GLN A 312 -9.29 -15.01 5.29
CA GLN A 312 -9.82 -16.38 5.19
C GLN A 312 -8.82 -17.43 5.69
N LYS A 313 -7.52 -17.18 5.49
CA LYS A 313 -6.45 -18.04 6.00
C LYS A 313 -6.40 -18.05 7.53
N HIS A 314 -6.52 -16.89 8.18
CA HIS A 314 -6.57 -16.78 9.64
C HIS A 314 -7.75 -17.55 10.20
N GLU A 315 -8.94 -17.39 9.60
CA GLU A 315 -10.15 -18.11 10.00
C GLU A 315 -9.96 -19.64 9.88
N TRP A 316 -9.42 -20.13 8.76
CA TRP A 316 -9.14 -21.56 8.61
C TRP A 316 -8.14 -22.09 9.64
N GLN A 317 -7.14 -21.29 10.02
CA GLN A 317 -6.17 -21.69 11.04
C GLN A 317 -6.79 -21.75 12.43
N ALA A 318 -7.64 -20.78 12.77
CA ALA A 318 -8.38 -20.75 14.04
C ALA A 318 -9.42 -21.87 14.12
N ASP A 319 -10.19 -22.11 13.05
CA ASP A 319 -11.17 -23.21 12.97
C ASP A 319 -10.51 -24.57 13.18
N ASN A 320 -9.41 -24.84 12.46
CA ASN A 320 -8.71 -26.12 12.57
C ASN A 320 -8.11 -26.31 13.96
N PHE A 321 -7.60 -25.23 14.56
CA PHE A 321 -7.15 -25.25 15.94
C PHE A 321 -8.30 -25.60 16.89
N ALA A 322 -9.45 -24.93 16.78
CA ALA A 322 -10.61 -25.19 17.63
C ALA A 322 -11.10 -26.64 17.50
N ILE A 323 -11.26 -27.13 16.26
CA ILE A 323 -11.67 -28.51 15.96
C ILE A 323 -10.69 -29.53 16.56
N GLU A 324 -9.38 -29.31 16.40
CA GLU A 324 -8.35 -30.19 16.95
C GLU A 324 -8.40 -30.21 18.49
N GLN A 325 -8.53 -29.04 19.13
CA GLN A 325 -8.63 -28.95 20.59
C GLN A 325 -9.91 -29.60 21.11
N LEU A 326 -11.07 -29.39 20.48
CA LEU A 326 -12.32 -30.06 20.84
C LEU A 326 -12.14 -31.60 20.83
N LYS A 327 -11.53 -32.15 19.79
CA LYS A 327 -11.23 -33.59 19.70
C LYS A 327 -10.31 -34.08 20.80
N LEU A 328 -9.21 -33.37 21.05
CA LEU A 328 -8.27 -33.73 22.11
C LEU A 328 -8.93 -33.69 23.49
N MET A 329 -9.91 -32.82 23.66
CA MET A 329 -10.70 -32.69 24.88
C MET A 329 -11.90 -33.65 24.96
N GLN A 330 -12.12 -34.50 23.95
CA GLN A 330 -13.29 -35.39 23.83
C GLN A 330 -14.64 -34.64 23.80
N ARG A 331 -14.63 -33.43 23.25
CA ARG A 331 -15.81 -32.60 22.98
C ARG A 331 -16.15 -32.68 21.50
N ASP A 332 -17.43 -32.57 21.15
CA ASP A 332 -17.87 -32.77 19.77
C ASP A 332 -17.61 -31.53 18.90
N PRO A 333 -16.82 -31.64 17.80
CA PRO A 333 -16.68 -30.54 16.84
C PRO A 333 -18.00 -30.09 16.18
N ALA A 334 -19.08 -30.88 16.30
CA ALA A 334 -20.42 -30.46 15.91
C ALA A 334 -20.88 -29.18 16.63
N ASP A 335 -20.47 -28.98 17.89
CA ASP A 335 -20.79 -27.79 18.68
C ASP A 335 -20.30 -26.51 17.97
N PHE A 336 -19.11 -26.58 17.34
CA PHE A 336 -18.58 -25.46 16.55
C PHE A 336 -19.39 -25.21 15.27
N ALA A 337 -19.88 -26.26 14.62
CA ALA A 337 -20.77 -26.12 13.46
C ALA A 337 -22.12 -25.51 13.85
N ASP A 338 -22.68 -25.91 15.01
CA ASP A 338 -23.95 -25.44 15.53
C ASP A 338 -23.92 -23.96 15.90
N VAL A 339 -22.85 -23.51 16.56
CA VAL A 339 -22.74 -22.10 16.92
C VAL A 339 -22.56 -21.21 15.68
N MET A 340 -21.76 -21.65 14.69
CA MET A 340 -21.65 -20.93 13.42
C MET A 340 -23.00 -20.86 12.66
N ARG A 341 -23.83 -21.91 12.73
CA ARG A 341 -25.19 -21.88 12.18
C ARG A 341 -26.09 -20.89 12.92
N LYS A 342 -26.07 -20.89 14.25
CA LYS A 342 -26.85 -19.94 15.07
C LYS A 342 -26.48 -18.49 14.70
N LEU A 343 -25.19 -18.19 14.64
CA LEU A 343 -24.68 -16.89 14.19
C LEU A 343 -25.15 -16.54 12.77
N SER A 344 -25.10 -17.50 11.84
CA SER A 344 -25.51 -17.29 10.43
C SER A 344 -27.00 -17.02 10.27
N ASN A 345 -27.84 -17.73 11.02
CA ASN A 345 -29.29 -17.63 10.90
C ASN A 345 -29.83 -16.32 11.50
N ASP A 346 -29.16 -15.80 12.53
CA ASP A 346 -29.51 -14.53 13.16
C ASP A 346 -29.27 -13.34 12.22
N ASN A 347 -28.15 -13.36 11.48
CA ASN A 347 -27.81 -12.38 10.44
C ASN A 347 -28.87 -12.31 9.31
N ASP A 348 -29.41 -13.46 8.91
CA ASP A 348 -30.43 -13.54 7.85
C ASP A 348 -31.82 -13.04 8.30
N GLN A 349 -32.13 -13.12 9.61
CA GLN A 349 -33.45 -12.78 10.15
C GLN A 349 -33.62 -11.30 10.46
N LEU A 350 -32.57 -10.63 10.92
CA LEU A 350 -32.64 -9.24 11.39
C LEU A 350 -32.25 -8.22 10.31
N GLY A 351 -31.70 -8.66 9.17
CA GLY A 351 -31.10 -7.75 8.18
C GLY A 351 -29.96 -6.90 8.76
N SER A 352 -29.53 -7.21 9.98
CA SER A 352 -28.35 -6.66 10.64
C SER A 352 -27.15 -7.46 10.19
N GLU A 353 -26.09 -6.77 9.78
CA GLU A 353 -24.77 -7.41 9.70
C GLU A 353 -24.35 -7.78 11.14
N ASN A 354 -24.41 -9.07 11.48
CA ASN A 354 -23.94 -9.54 12.78
C ASN A 354 -22.45 -9.19 12.93
N SER A 355 -22.08 -8.53 14.04
CA SER A 355 -20.70 -8.07 14.22
C SER A 355 -19.69 -9.21 14.27
N TRP A 356 -20.09 -10.40 14.72
CA TRP A 356 -19.25 -11.59 14.61
C TRP A 356 -18.77 -11.82 13.16
N PHE A 357 -19.63 -11.67 12.15
CA PHE A 357 -19.21 -11.87 10.76
C PHE A 357 -18.50 -10.66 10.15
N GLN A 358 -18.62 -9.49 10.78
CA GLN A 358 -17.80 -8.35 10.41
C GLN A 358 -16.33 -8.61 10.77
N SER A 359 -16.03 -9.24 11.91
CA SER A 359 -14.67 -9.65 12.28
C SER A 359 -14.27 -11.02 11.72
N HIS A 360 -15.19 -11.98 11.64
CA HIS A 360 -14.95 -13.39 11.24
C HIS A 360 -15.82 -13.82 10.06
N PRO A 361 -15.40 -13.61 8.80
CA PRO A 361 -16.23 -13.93 7.64
C PRO A 361 -16.73 -15.39 7.61
N SER A 362 -18.06 -15.59 7.68
CA SER A 362 -18.66 -16.93 7.60
C SER A 362 -18.53 -17.55 6.22
N THR A 363 -18.34 -18.87 6.16
CA THR A 363 -18.56 -19.61 4.91
C THR A 363 -19.19 -20.97 5.18
N LYS A 364 -20.06 -21.43 4.28
CA LYS A 364 -20.58 -22.81 4.30
C LYS A 364 -19.47 -23.87 4.32
N ALA A 365 -18.30 -23.54 3.75
CA ALA A 365 -17.14 -24.41 3.75
C ALA A 365 -16.56 -24.63 5.16
N ARG A 366 -16.55 -23.60 6.01
CA ARG A 366 -16.08 -23.69 7.41
C ARG A 366 -17.00 -24.56 8.26
N ILE A 367 -18.32 -24.36 8.16
CA ILE A 367 -19.33 -25.21 8.81
C ILE A 367 -19.16 -26.67 8.37
N GLY A 368 -19.09 -26.91 7.05
CA GLY A 368 -18.87 -28.26 6.52
C GLY A 368 -17.51 -28.87 6.87
N ASN A 369 -16.51 -28.07 7.27
CA ASN A 369 -15.25 -28.60 7.80
C ASN A 369 -15.43 -29.13 9.22
N ALA A 370 -16.11 -28.38 10.09
CA ALA A 370 -16.41 -28.79 11.45
C ALA A 370 -17.24 -30.08 11.50
N GLU A 371 -18.28 -30.20 10.67
CA GLU A 371 -19.15 -31.38 10.60
C GLU A 371 -18.44 -32.66 10.15
N LYS A 372 -17.42 -32.55 9.29
CA LYS A 372 -16.61 -33.71 8.89
C LYS A 372 -15.81 -34.32 10.04
N HIS A 373 -15.65 -33.54 11.12
CA HIS A 373 -14.82 -33.87 12.25
C HIS A 373 -15.61 -34.28 13.49
N THR A 374 -16.95 -34.29 13.42
CA THR A 374 -17.89 -34.77 14.45
C THR A 374 -17.47 -36.13 15.00
N LEU A 375 -17.53 -36.27 16.32
CA LEU A 375 -17.20 -37.53 16.99
C LEU A 375 -18.32 -38.56 16.70
N GLN A 376 -17.93 -39.79 16.34
CA GLN A 376 -18.88 -40.89 16.08
C GLN A 376 -19.19 -41.70 17.32
#